data_AF-F3UUY2-F1
#
_entry.id   AF-F3UUY2-F1
#
_cell.length_a   1.000
_cell.length_b   1.000
_cell.length_c   1.000
_cell.angle_alpha   90.00
_cell.angle_beta   90.00
_cell.angle_gamma   90.00
#
_symmetry.space_group_name_H-M   'P 1'
#
loop_
_entity.id
_entity.type
_entity.pdbx_description
1 polymer ?
#
loop_
_entity_poly.entity_id
_entity_poly.type
_entity_poly.pdbx_seq_one_letter_code
_entity_poly.pdbx_strand_id
1 'polypeptide(L)'
;MKINIIRSDKVYQELLELPLEKREGCFRAKILAPFATKYQTQHIPLKAKYPGGFDALFLLGFMNQLPGTLSEKDRPSIDALSSDQLWQDCQNTIKRSISLFEQAGYDLEVEDYHFTILLGNPEKPMLQLNKGYSGDGGIPGYLMLSLLPNDYTLPRVQAALAHECNHNVRFQFIKWNQQTTLADWVVSEGLAESFAAELYGKELIGPWVTSTSPEQLEEIKPIISSQLQLTGMAEMAPYLYGDEIAEIQGQIPVGMPYAAGYAYGYHLIQAYLKKTGKSIIEATVTPTEEILEATKDFWK
;
A
#
# COMPACT_ATOMS: atom_id res chain seq x y z
N MET A 1 -20.25 -4.01 7.94
CA MET A 1 -18.86 -3.55 8.15
C MET A 1 -18.68 -2.76 9.44
N LYS A 2 -17.65 -3.11 10.23
CA LYS A 2 -17.13 -2.44 11.42
C LYS A 2 -15.69 -1.97 11.14
N ILE A 3 -15.37 -0.73 11.48
CA ILE A 3 -14.04 -0.14 11.27
C ILE A 3 -13.44 0.25 12.62
N ASN A 4 -12.38 -0.43 13.02
CA ASN A 4 -11.61 -0.19 14.23
C ASN A 4 -10.47 0.76 13.88
N ILE A 5 -10.59 2.03 14.29
CA ILE A 5 -9.56 3.04 14.10
C ILE A 5 -8.58 2.98 15.28
N ILE A 6 -7.31 2.67 15.00
CA ILE A 6 -6.24 2.74 15.97
C ILE A 6 -5.62 4.14 15.88
N ARG A 7 -5.90 4.97 16.89
CA ARG A 7 -5.40 6.36 17.00
C ARG A 7 -3.92 6.39 17.37
N SER A 8 -3.06 6.13 16.40
CA SER A 8 -1.61 6.15 16.56
C SER A 8 -1.06 7.48 17.04
N ASP A 9 -1.70 8.60 16.69
CA ASP A 9 -1.35 9.94 17.19
C ASP A 9 -1.36 9.98 18.72
N LYS A 10 -2.39 9.40 19.35
CA LYS A 10 -2.49 9.30 20.82
C LYS A 10 -1.45 8.36 21.40
N VAL A 11 -1.14 7.27 20.69
CA VAL A 11 -0.07 6.36 21.10
C VAL A 11 1.28 7.06 21.04
N TYR A 12 1.60 7.78 19.96
CA TYR A 12 2.86 8.53 19.85
C TYR A 12 2.98 9.62 20.93
N GLN A 13 1.90 10.34 21.23
CA GLN A 13 1.87 11.29 22.35
C GLN A 13 2.21 10.61 23.68
N GLU A 14 1.61 9.46 23.97
CA GLU A 14 1.93 8.68 25.17
C GLU A 14 3.37 8.16 25.18
N LEU A 15 3.90 7.75 24.03
CA LEU A 15 5.29 7.30 23.92
C LEU A 15 6.27 8.41 24.29
N LEU A 16 6.01 9.67 23.92
CA LEU A 16 6.86 10.80 24.29
C LEU A 16 6.99 10.97 25.81
N GLU A 17 5.90 10.74 26.55
CA GLU A 17 5.86 10.85 28.01
C GLU A 17 6.41 9.61 28.73
N LEU A 18 6.53 8.47 28.05
CA LEU A 18 7.04 7.23 28.62
C LEU A 18 8.58 7.19 28.67
N PRO A 19 9.17 6.59 29.72
CA PRO A 19 10.57 6.19 29.72
C PRO A 19 10.90 5.33 28.51
N LEU A 20 12.09 5.53 27.92
CA LEU A 20 12.51 4.92 26.64
C LEU A 20 12.34 3.38 26.64
N GLU A 21 12.68 2.73 27.74
CA GLU A 21 12.59 1.28 27.93
C GLU A 21 11.16 0.72 27.92
N LYS A 22 10.14 1.58 28.12
CA LYS A 22 8.71 1.18 28.09
C LYS A 22 8.05 1.44 26.74
N ARG A 23 8.65 2.26 25.88
CA ARG A 23 8.04 2.72 24.62
C ARG A 23 7.76 1.59 23.65
N GLU A 24 8.71 0.69 23.44
CA GLU A 24 8.53 -0.43 22.53
C GLU A 24 7.37 -1.34 22.98
N GLY A 25 7.30 -1.67 24.27
CA GLY A 25 6.21 -2.48 24.82
C GLY A 25 4.84 -1.83 24.61
N CYS A 26 4.74 -0.52 24.84
CA CYS A 26 3.52 0.24 24.59
C CYS A 26 3.12 0.23 23.10
N PHE A 27 4.08 0.51 22.19
CA PHE A 27 3.83 0.49 20.75
C PHE A 27 3.38 -0.89 20.25
N ARG A 28 4.03 -1.97 20.70
CA ARG A 28 3.62 -3.33 20.34
C ARG A 28 2.22 -3.65 20.83
N ALA A 29 1.87 -3.25 22.05
CA ALA A 29 0.56 -3.51 22.63
C ALA A 29 -0.58 -2.71 21.97
N LYS A 30 -0.34 -1.44 21.64
CA LYS A 30 -1.39 -0.52 21.16
C LYS A 30 -1.46 -0.38 19.64
N ILE A 31 -0.35 -0.60 18.92
CA ILE A 31 -0.28 -0.52 17.46
C ILE A 31 -0.18 -1.91 16.84
N LEU A 32 0.77 -2.75 17.26
CA LEU A 32 1.00 -4.03 16.55
C LEU A 32 -0.02 -5.12 16.91
N ALA A 33 -0.45 -5.20 18.17
CA ALA A 33 -1.37 -6.25 18.62
C ALA A 33 -2.73 -6.23 17.89
N PRO A 34 -3.36 -5.07 17.61
CA PRO A 34 -4.54 -5.01 16.74
C PRO A 34 -4.31 -5.59 15.35
N PHE A 35 -3.07 -5.58 14.84
CA PHE A 35 -2.68 -6.11 13.54
C PHE A 35 -2.04 -7.52 13.63
N ALA A 36 -2.19 -8.23 14.75
CA ALA A 36 -1.57 -9.53 14.98
C ALA A 36 -1.87 -10.56 13.88
N THR A 37 -3.14 -10.68 13.48
CA THR A 37 -3.56 -11.62 12.44
C THR A 37 -2.93 -11.29 11.09
N LYS A 38 -2.82 -10.00 10.73
CA LYS A 38 -2.13 -9.56 9.50
C LYS A 38 -0.71 -10.12 9.47
N TYR A 39 0.07 -9.84 10.51
CA TYR A 39 1.46 -10.30 10.57
C TYR A 39 1.56 -11.83 10.63
N GLN A 40 0.64 -12.50 11.33
CA GLN A 40 0.58 -13.96 11.36
C GLN A 40 0.32 -14.58 9.97
N THR A 41 -0.63 -14.02 9.20
CA THR A 41 -0.93 -14.44 7.82
C THR A 41 0.28 -14.30 6.91
N GLN A 42 1.09 -13.27 7.15
CA GLN A 42 2.32 -13.02 6.39
C GLN A 42 3.54 -13.78 6.95
N HIS A 43 3.36 -14.62 7.97
CA HIS A 43 4.44 -15.34 8.69
C HIS A 43 5.50 -14.41 9.31
N ILE A 44 5.10 -13.18 9.67
CA ILE A 44 5.95 -12.19 10.33
C ILE A 44 5.70 -12.28 11.85
N PRO A 45 6.74 -12.49 12.67
CA PRO A 45 6.56 -12.51 14.11
C PRO A 45 6.29 -11.09 14.64
N LEU A 46 5.39 -10.97 15.62
CA LEU A 46 5.16 -9.70 16.31
C LEU A 46 6.32 -9.27 17.21
N LYS A 47 7.23 -10.18 17.56
CA LYS A 47 8.46 -9.93 18.31
C LYS A 47 9.52 -10.95 17.94
N ALA A 48 10.74 -10.48 17.69
CA ALA A 48 11.86 -11.35 17.34
C ALA A 48 12.24 -12.30 18.50
N LYS A 49 12.77 -13.47 18.16
CA LYS A 49 13.25 -14.47 19.14
C LYS A 49 14.54 -14.04 19.87
N TYR A 50 15.34 -13.19 19.23
CA TYR A 50 16.59 -12.66 19.74
C TYR A 50 16.69 -11.16 19.44
N PRO A 51 17.44 -10.37 20.23
CA PRO A 51 17.64 -8.94 19.98
C PRO A 51 18.15 -8.68 18.56
N GLY A 52 17.53 -7.73 17.86
CA GLY A 52 17.88 -7.38 16.47
C GLY A 52 17.44 -8.38 15.40
N GLY A 53 16.68 -9.42 15.77
CA GLY A 53 16.08 -10.33 14.80
C GLY A 53 14.94 -9.71 14.01
N PHE A 54 14.53 -10.40 12.93
CA PHE A 54 13.41 -9.99 12.09
C PHE A 54 12.07 -10.08 12.83
N ASP A 55 11.29 -9.01 12.80
CA ASP A 55 9.92 -8.95 13.29
C ASP A 55 9.13 -7.80 12.62
N ALA A 56 7.86 -7.64 13.01
CA ALA A 56 7.00 -6.57 12.51
C ALA A 56 7.60 -5.17 12.74
N LEU A 57 8.29 -4.93 13.87
CA LEU A 57 8.90 -3.63 14.17
C LEU A 57 10.10 -3.35 13.26
N PHE A 58 10.91 -4.37 12.98
CA PHE A 58 12.00 -4.30 12.00
C PHE A 58 11.47 -3.85 10.63
N LEU A 59 10.39 -4.46 10.14
CA LEU A 59 9.76 -4.09 8.86
C LEU A 59 9.25 -2.64 8.86
N LEU A 60 8.55 -2.24 9.92
CA LEU A 60 8.06 -0.86 10.02
C LEU A 60 9.22 0.15 10.01
N GLY A 61 10.41 -0.24 10.49
CA GLY A 61 11.63 0.57 10.52
C GLY A 61 12.19 0.96 9.15
N PHE A 62 11.71 0.36 8.06
CA PHE A 62 12.09 0.77 6.69
C PHE A 62 11.48 2.12 6.29
N MET A 63 10.36 2.52 6.88
CA MET A 63 9.67 3.78 6.52
C MET A 63 9.30 4.64 7.73
N ASN A 64 9.04 4.04 8.90
CA ASN A 64 8.35 4.71 9.99
C ASN A 64 9.28 5.14 11.12
N GLN A 65 8.81 6.13 11.87
CA GLN A 65 9.41 6.55 13.12
C GLN A 65 9.13 5.49 14.20
N LEU A 66 10.20 4.90 14.72
CA LEU A 66 10.13 3.81 15.69
C LEU A 66 10.05 4.36 17.12
N PRO A 67 9.42 3.62 18.06
CA PRO A 67 9.28 4.03 19.45
C PRO A 67 10.63 4.35 20.14
N GLY A 68 11.71 3.67 19.74
CA GLY A 68 13.05 3.87 20.30
C GLY A 68 13.78 5.12 19.78
N THR A 69 13.35 5.68 18.65
CA THR A 69 13.95 6.90 18.06
C THR A 69 13.04 8.12 18.14
N LEU A 70 11.75 7.91 18.46
CA LEU A 70 10.76 8.97 18.65
C LEU A 70 11.24 9.99 19.70
N SER A 71 11.11 11.28 19.42
CA SER A 71 11.55 12.34 20.31
C SER A 71 10.63 13.56 20.25
N GLU A 72 10.82 14.53 21.14
CA GLU A 72 10.07 15.79 21.15
C GLU A 72 10.16 16.56 19.82
N LYS A 73 11.19 16.32 19.00
CA LYS A 73 11.31 16.89 17.65
C LYS A 73 10.20 16.42 16.70
N ASP A 74 9.62 15.25 16.97
CA ASP A 74 8.56 14.64 16.16
C ASP A 74 7.15 15.16 16.55
N ARG A 75 7.04 15.88 17.69
CA ARG A 75 5.75 16.36 18.22
C ARG A 75 4.93 17.18 17.20
N PRO A 76 5.50 18.12 16.43
CA PRO A 76 4.74 18.84 15.40
C PRO A 76 4.11 17.92 14.35
N SER A 77 4.80 16.85 13.94
CA SER A 77 4.25 15.87 12.99
C SER A 77 3.17 15.00 13.64
N ILE A 78 3.34 14.62 14.92
CA ILE A 78 2.29 13.91 15.67
C ILE A 78 1.03 14.77 15.81
N ASP A 79 1.19 16.06 16.09
CA ASP A 79 0.08 17.00 16.22
C ASP A 79 -0.64 17.21 14.88
N ALA A 80 0.10 17.22 13.77
CA ALA A 80 -0.48 17.26 12.42
C ALA A 80 -1.33 16.00 12.10
N LEU A 81 -1.02 14.85 12.71
CA LEU A 81 -1.84 13.63 12.62
C LEU A 81 -2.99 13.60 13.65
N SER A 82 -3.05 14.55 14.58
CA SER A 82 -3.99 14.50 15.72
C SER A 82 -5.38 15.05 15.42
N SER A 83 -5.61 15.56 14.20
CA SER A 83 -6.91 16.10 13.78
C SER A 83 -8.00 15.02 13.79
N ASP A 84 -9.05 15.20 14.59
CA ASP A 84 -10.19 14.27 14.59
C ASP A 84 -10.89 14.21 13.23
N GLN A 85 -10.87 15.32 12.47
CA GLN A 85 -11.40 15.36 11.11
C GLN A 85 -10.61 14.44 10.17
N LEU A 86 -9.27 14.41 10.26
CA LEU A 86 -8.44 13.52 9.44
C LEU A 86 -8.84 12.05 9.64
N TRP A 87 -8.98 11.63 10.90
CA TRP A 87 -9.36 10.26 11.24
C TRP A 87 -10.80 9.93 10.83
N GLN A 88 -11.72 10.89 10.98
CA GLN A 88 -13.10 10.73 10.53
C GLN A 88 -13.19 10.61 9.00
N ASP A 89 -12.41 11.41 8.27
CA ASP A 89 -12.32 11.36 6.82
C ASP A 89 -11.76 10.01 6.36
N CYS A 90 -10.73 9.50 7.02
CA CYS A 90 -10.20 8.16 6.75
C CYS A 90 -11.26 7.07 6.98
N GLN A 91 -11.99 7.11 8.10
CA GLN A 91 -13.06 6.17 8.37
C GLN A 91 -14.17 6.24 7.31
N ASN A 92 -14.54 7.44 6.88
CA ASN A 92 -15.54 7.67 5.83
C ASN A 92 -15.05 7.15 4.48
N THR A 93 -13.77 7.35 4.14
CA THR A 93 -13.15 6.81 2.93
C THR A 93 -13.20 5.29 2.92
N ILE A 94 -12.74 4.63 3.98
CA ILE A 94 -12.80 3.16 4.09
C ILE A 94 -14.24 2.68 3.89
N LYS A 95 -15.18 3.29 4.61
CA LYS A 95 -16.60 2.95 4.52
C LYS A 95 -17.13 3.11 3.10
N ARG A 96 -16.85 4.25 2.45
CA ARG A 96 -17.28 4.54 1.08
C ARG A 96 -16.67 3.55 0.10
N SER A 97 -15.35 3.36 0.14
CA SER A 97 -14.62 2.53 -0.81
C SER A 97 -15.08 1.08 -0.80
N ILE A 98 -15.29 0.50 0.39
CA ILE A 98 -15.76 -0.89 0.52
C ILE A 98 -17.22 -1.02 0.13
N SER A 99 -18.08 -0.10 0.58
CA SER A 99 -19.52 -0.18 0.29
C SER A 99 -19.87 0.03 -1.18
N LEU A 100 -18.98 0.59 -2.01
CA LEU A 100 -19.19 0.61 -3.47
C LEU A 100 -19.24 -0.80 -4.07
N PHE A 101 -18.47 -1.75 -3.54
CA PHE A 101 -18.49 -3.14 -3.99
C PHE A 101 -19.74 -3.87 -3.50
N GLU A 102 -20.12 -3.67 -2.24
CA GLU A 102 -21.37 -4.22 -1.67
C GLU A 102 -22.59 -3.72 -2.47
N GLN A 103 -22.64 -2.43 -2.79
CA GLN A 103 -23.71 -1.82 -3.59
C GLN A 103 -23.76 -2.33 -5.03
N ALA A 104 -22.61 -2.71 -5.60
CA ALA A 104 -22.52 -3.36 -6.90
C ALA A 104 -22.91 -4.86 -6.86
N GLY A 105 -23.28 -5.39 -5.69
CA GLY A 105 -23.75 -6.76 -5.52
C GLY A 105 -22.65 -7.78 -5.26
N TYR A 106 -21.45 -7.34 -4.87
CA TYR A 106 -20.37 -8.25 -4.46
C TYR A 106 -20.43 -8.52 -2.97
N ASP A 107 -20.51 -9.80 -2.61
CA ASP A 107 -20.44 -10.27 -1.23
C ASP A 107 -18.97 -10.26 -0.76
N LEU A 108 -18.70 -9.51 0.32
CA LEU A 108 -17.39 -9.43 0.94
C LEU A 108 -17.40 -10.24 2.24
N GLU A 109 -16.50 -11.23 2.35
CA GLU A 109 -16.40 -12.09 3.54
C GLU A 109 -15.89 -11.31 4.77
N VAL A 110 -15.09 -10.27 4.54
CA VAL A 110 -14.51 -9.47 5.61
C VAL A 110 -15.47 -8.37 6.03
N GLU A 111 -15.88 -8.40 7.29
CA GLU A 111 -16.74 -7.36 7.87
C GLU A 111 -16.04 -6.48 8.91
N ASP A 112 -14.90 -6.90 9.45
CA ASP A 112 -14.17 -6.21 10.51
C ASP A 112 -12.81 -5.71 9.99
N TYR A 113 -12.64 -4.39 9.96
CA TYR A 113 -11.48 -3.71 9.42
C TYR A 113 -10.70 -2.99 10.52
N HIS A 114 -9.37 -3.03 10.45
CA HIS A 114 -8.45 -2.33 11.34
C HIS A 114 -7.64 -1.32 10.54
N PHE A 115 -7.58 -0.08 11.01
CA PHE A 115 -6.88 0.99 10.32
C PHE A 115 -6.03 1.85 11.25
N THR A 116 -4.83 2.23 10.78
CA THR A 116 -3.95 3.20 11.44
C THR A 116 -3.13 4.00 10.43
N ILE A 117 -2.66 5.18 10.84
CA ILE A 117 -1.65 5.97 10.14
C ILE A 117 -0.38 5.98 10.98
N LEU A 118 0.70 5.36 10.53
CA LEU A 118 1.99 5.41 11.18
C LEU A 118 2.72 6.70 10.80
N LEU A 119 3.43 7.27 11.78
CA LEU A 119 4.28 8.42 11.54
C LEU A 119 5.50 7.99 10.74
N GLY A 120 5.65 8.54 9.54
CA GLY A 120 6.80 8.34 8.68
C GLY A 120 8.07 8.94 9.28
N ASN A 121 9.23 8.38 8.95
CA ASN A 121 10.53 8.96 9.27
C ASN A 121 11.13 9.61 8.00
N PRO A 122 11.39 10.93 8.01
CA PRO A 122 11.83 11.67 6.82
C PRO A 122 13.25 11.33 6.37
N GLU A 123 14.03 10.64 7.19
CA GLU A 123 15.40 10.19 6.88
C GLU A 123 15.42 8.81 6.20
N LYS A 124 14.27 8.14 6.07
CA LYS A 124 14.19 6.78 5.48
C LYS A 124 14.12 6.84 3.96
N PRO A 125 15.09 6.23 3.22
CA PRO A 125 15.13 6.29 1.76
C PRO A 125 13.86 5.77 1.09
N MET A 126 13.29 4.66 1.58
CA MET A 126 12.05 4.09 1.06
C MET A 126 10.89 5.08 1.10
N LEU A 127 10.77 5.87 2.17
CA LEU A 127 9.69 6.84 2.30
C LEU A 127 9.95 8.10 1.46
N GLN A 128 11.22 8.51 1.31
CA GLN A 128 11.62 9.62 0.43
C GLN A 128 11.31 9.31 -1.03
N LEU A 129 11.61 8.10 -1.51
CA LEU A 129 11.27 7.63 -2.86
C LEU A 129 9.76 7.69 -3.12
N ASN A 130 8.97 7.37 -2.10
CA ASN A 130 7.50 7.47 -2.13
C ASN A 130 6.97 8.89 -1.85
N LYS A 131 7.82 9.93 -1.89
CA LYS A 131 7.45 11.34 -1.62
C LYS A 131 6.69 11.54 -0.32
N GLY A 132 7.04 10.77 0.71
CA GLY A 132 6.58 10.97 2.08
C GLY A 132 5.32 10.21 2.47
N TYR A 133 4.76 9.33 1.63
CA TYR A 133 3.61 8.50 2.05
C TYR A 133 3.59 7.13 1.36
N SER A 134 3.05 6.11 2.02
CA SER A 134 2.88 4.75 1.48
C SER A 134 1.73 4.06 2.22
N GLY A 135 1.22 2.96 1.67
CA GLY A 135 0.15 2.17 2.29
C GLY A 135 0.39 0.66 2.23
N ASP A 136 -0.39 -0.05 3.03
CA ASP A 136 -0.46 -1.51 3.07
C ASP A 136 -1.91 -1.93 3.37
N GLY A 137 -2.61 -2.38 2.34
CA GLY A 137 -3.94 -2.97 2.37
C GLY A 137 -3.99 -4.41 1.87
N GLY A 138 -2.83 -5.06 1.75
CA GLY A 138 -2.69 -6.36 1.07
C GLY A 138 -3.31 -7.55 1.81
N ILE A 139 -3.58 -7.41 3.11
CA ILE A 139 -4.29 -8.43 3.88
C ILE A 139 -5.72 -7.97 4.15
N PRO A 140 -6.74 -8.71 3.66
CA PRO A 140 -8.14 -8.38 3.92
C PRO A 140 -8.42 -8.13 5.42
N GLY A 141 -9.09 -7.02 5.72
CA GLY A 141 -9.41 -6.57 7.08
C GLY A 141 -8.36 -5.68 7.75
N TYR A 142 -7.21 -5.43 7.12
CA TYR A 142 -6.15 -4.61 7.68
C TYR A 142 -5.63 -3.57 6.70
N LEU A 143 -5.57 -2.32 7.16
CA LEU A 143 -5.12 -1.16 6.40
C LEU A 143 -4.11 -0.36 7.25
N MET A 144 -2.95 -0.06 6.71
CA MET A 144 -1.96 0.82 7.35
C MET A 144 -1.47 1.86 6.35
N LEU A 145 -1.33 3.10 6.79
CA LEU A 145 -0.59 4.12 6.02
C LEU A 145 0.69 4.48 6.76
N SER A 146 1.76 4.80 6.04
CA SER A 146 2.95 5.49 6.55
C SER A 146 2.94 6.90 6.00
N LEU A 147 3.04 7.93 6.85
CA LEU A 147 2.79 9.31 6.43
C LEU A 147 3.75 10.32 7.06
N LEU A 148 4.42 11.14 6.24
CA LEU A 148 5.01 12.42 6.64
C LEU A 148 3.97 13.51 6.47
N PRO A 149 3.32 14.01 7.54
CA PRO A 149 2.24 14.98 7.40
C PRO A 149 2.78 16.34 6.94
N ASN A 150 2.33 16.81 5.78
CA ASN A 150 2.61 18.13 5.22
C ASN A 150 1.57 18.48 4.14
N ASP A 151 1.68 19.68 3.56
CA ASP A 151 0.74 20.20 2.56
C ASP A 151 0.67 19.35 1.27
N TYR A 152 1.68 18.53 1.00
CA TYR A 152 1.70 17.62 -0.15
C TYR A 152 1.01 16.29 0.16
N THR A 153 1.26 15.69 1.33
CA THR A 153 0.81 14.33 1.65
C THR A 153 -0.59 14.29 2.28
N LEU A 154 -0.96 15.27 3.09
CA LEU A 154 -2.27 15.29 3.77
C LEU A 154 -3.44 15.28 2.78
N PRO A 155 -3.43 16.07 1.68
CA PRO A 155 -4.50 16.01 0.67
C PRO A 155 -4.60 14.67 -0.07
N ARG A 156 -3.57 13.80 0.02
CA ARG A 156 -3.52 12.51 -0.69
C ARG A 156 -3.94 11.33 0.18
N VAL A 157 -4.18 11.53 1.47
CA VAL A 157 -4.50 10.44 2.41
C VAL A 157 -5.74 9.66 1.98
N GLN A 158 -6.82 10.34 1.58
CA GLN A 158 -8.03 9.62 1.14
C GLN A 158 -7.83 8.86 -0.17
N ALA A 159 -7.04 9.39 -1.12
CA ALA A 159 -6.74 8.69 -2.37
C ALA A 159 -5.86 7.45 -2.11
N ALA A 160 -4.81 7.58 -1.31
CA ALA A 160 -3.96 6.46 -0.89
C ALA A 160 -4.77 5.40 -0.14
N LEU A 161 -5.68 5.81 0.75
CA LEU A 161 -6.53 4.86 1.47
C LEU A 161 -7.53 4.14 0.56
N ALA A 162 -8.05 4.82 -0.48
CA ALA A 162 -8.90 4.18 -1.47
C ALA A 162 -8.13 3.14 -2.30
N HIS A 163 -6.89 3.43 -2.66
CA HIS A 163 -5.97 2.47 -3.28
C HIS A 163 -5.81 1.24 -2.38
N GLU A 164 -5.48 1.41 -1.09
CA GLU A 164 -5.35 0.28 -0.17
C GLU A 164 -6.67 -0.49 0.06
N CYS A 165 -7.81 0.20 0.05
CA CYS A 165 -9.12 -0.46 0.11
C CYS A 165 -9.39 -1.34 -1.12
N ASN A 166 -8.91 -0.93 -2.31
CA ASN A 166 -9.02 -1.75 -3.51
C ASN A 166 -8.24 -3.06 -3.37
N HIS A 167 -6.99 -3.01 -2.90
CA HIS A 167 -6.23 -4.22 -2.56
C HIS A 167 -6.99 -5.10 -1.56
N ASN A 168 -7.56 -4.47 -0.54
CA ASN A 168 -8.29 -5.19 0.51
C ASN A 168 -9.52 -5.94 -0.02
N VAL A 169 -10.20 -5.39 -1.02
CA VAL A 169 -11.31 -6.05 -1.73
C VAL A 169 -10.76 -7.11 -2.69
N ARG A 170 -9.81 -6.73 -3.54
CA ARG A 170 -9.18 -7.58 -4.56
C ARG A 170 -8.74 -8.93 -3.99
N PHE A 171 -8.05 -8.90 -2.85
CA PHE A 171 -7.47 -10.10 -2.23
C PHE A 171 -8.48 -10.97 -1.47
N GLN A 172 -9.75 -10.56 -1.36
CA GLN A 172 -10.85 -11.45 -0.93
C GLN A 172 -11.30 -12.36 -2.07
N PHE A 173 -11.23 -11.89 -3.31
CA PHE A 173 -11.58 -12.68 -4.49
C PHE A 173 -10.39 -13.48 -5.01
N ILE A 174 -9.18 -12.90 -4.98
CA ILE A 174 -8.00 -13.49 -5.63
C ILE A 174 -6.90 -13.65 -4.60
N LYS A 175 -6.79 -14.88 -4.10
CA LYS A 175 -5.96 -15.19 -2.94
C LYS A 175 -4.48 -15.18 -3.31
N TRP A 176 -3.75 -14.27 -2.68
CA TRP A 176 -2.29 -14.27 -2.72
C TRP A 176 -1.73 -15.59 -2.19
N ASN A 177 -0.80 -16.18 -2.94
CA ASN A 177 -0.08 -17.39 -2.54
C ASN A 177 1.28 -17.47 -3.24
N GLN A 178 2.03 -18.56 -3.03
CA GLN A 178 3.38 -18.73 -3.60
C GLN A 178 3.42 -18.78 -5.13
N GLN A 179 2.28 -18.99 -5.79
CA GLN A 179 2.13 -18.99 -7.25
C GLN A 179 1.71 -17.62 -7.79
N THR A 180 1.50 -16.61 -6.94
CA THR A 180 1.21 -15.24 -7.40
C THR A 180 2.35 -14.74 -8.28
N THR A 181 1.97 -14.29 -9.47
CA THR A 181 2.87 -13.89 -10.55
C THR A 181 3.08 -12.38 -10.59
N LEU A 182 4.05 -11.91 -11.37
CA LEU A 182 4.24 -10.48 -11.62
C LEU A 182 3.00 -9.87 -12.27
N ALA A 183 2.32 -10.62 -13.14
CA ALA A 183 1.04 -10.23 -13.72
C ALA A 183 -0.01 -9.90 -12.66
N ASP A 184 -0.14 -10.73 -11.61
CA ASP A 184 -1.09 -10.48 -10.53
C ASP A 184 -0.77 -9.19 -9.78
N TRP A 185 0.51 -8.90 -9.56
CA TRP A 185 0.95 -7.66 -8.90
C TRP A 185 0.65 -6.43 -9.74
N VAL A 186 1.14 -6.37 -10.98
CA VAL A 186 0.93 -5.19 -11.83
C VAL A 186 -0.56 -4.95 -12.11
N VAL A 187 -1.36 -6.02 -12.28
CA VAL A 187 -2.82 -5.88 -12.39
C VAL A 187 -3.43 -5.33 -11.10
N SER A 188 -3.03 -5.85 -9.93
CA SER A 188 -3.58 -5.39 -8.65
C SER A 188 -3.23 -3.92 -8.37
N GLU A 189 -1.98 -3.50 -8.62
CA GLU A 189 -1.56 -2.10 -8.49
C GLU A 189 -2.29 -1.19 -9.49
N GLY A 190 -2.44 -1.63 -10.73
CA GLY A 190 -3.17 -0.88 -11.75
C GLY A 190 -4.65 -0.68 -11.43
N LEU A 191 -5.29 -1.70 -10.84
CA LEU A 191 -6.68 -1.65 -10.39
C LEU A 191 -6.83 -0.69 -9.22
N ALA A 192 -5.96 -0.80 -8.21
CA ALA A 192 -5.98 0.04 -7.03
C ALA A 192 -5.79 1.52 -7.38
N GLU A 193 -4.84 1.82 -8.25
CA GLU A 193 -4.59 3.19 -8.69
C GLU A 193 -5.73 3.74 -9.56
N SER A 194 -6.28 2.93 -10.47
CA SER A 194 -7.42 3.33 -11.30
C SER A 194 -8.66 3.61 -10.44
N PHE A 195 -8.87 2.84 -9.38
CA PHE A 195 -9.97 3.04 -8.43
C PHE A 195 -9.80 4.32 -7.61
N ALA A 196 -8.59 4.58 -7.10
CA ALA A 196 -8.29 5.83 -6.41
C ALA A 196 -8.50 7.05 -7.33
N ALA A 197 -8.07 6.94 -8.60
CA ALA A 197 -8.25 8.00 -9.60
C ALA A 197 -9.72 8.29 -9.91
N GLU A 198 -10.57 7.25 -9.96
CA GLU A 198 -12.01 7.41 -10.19
C GLU A 198 -12.70 8.15 -9.03
N LEU A 199 -12.29 7.89 -7.78
CA LEU A 199 -12.93 8.48 -6.60
C LEU A 199 -12.42 9.87 -6.23
N TYR A 200 -11.14 10.15 -6.48
CA TYR A 200 -10.45 11.34 -5.96
C TYR A 200 -9.71 12.16 -7.02
N GLY A 201 -9.75 11.76 -8.30
CA GLY A 201 -9.09 12.48 -9.38
C GLY A 201 -7.63 12.07 -9.57
N LYS A 202 -7.12 12.28 -10.79
CA LYS A 202 -5.76 11.88 -11.21
C LYS A 202 -4.66 12.75 -10.61
N GLU A 203 -5.00 13.88 -10.00
CA GLU A 203 -4.07 14.81 -9.37
C GLU A 203 -3.67 14.38 -7.94
N LEU A 204 -4.48 13.51 -7.32
CA LEU A 204 -4.28 13.03 -5.95
C LEU A 204 -3.75 11.59 -5.87
N ILE A 205 -3.66 10.88 -6.99
CA ILE A 205 -3.06 9.54 -7.04
C ILE A 205 -1.52 9.61 -6.99
N GLY A 206 -0.89 8.45 -6.91
CA GLY A 206 0.54 8.26 -6.81
C GLY A 206 1.32 9.07 -7.85
N PRO A 207 2.39 9.77 -7.45
CA PRO A 207 3.22 10.54 -8.38
C PRO A 207 3.77 9.68 -9.53
N TRP A 208 3.98 8.38 -9.32
CA TRP A 208 4.60 7.46 -10.27
C TRP A 208 3.76 7.25 -11.54
N VAL A 209 2.43 7.07 -11.41
CA VAL A 209 1.54 6.92 -12.57
C VAL A 209 1.42 8.21 -13.38
N THR A 210 1.53 9.36 -12.72
CA THR A 210 1.49 10.67 -13.40
C THR A 210 2.84 11.09 -13.98
N SER A 211 3.95 10.46 -13.58
CA SER A 211 5.30 10.86 -13.97
C SER A 211 5.91 10.05 -15.11
N THR A 212 5.39 8.84 -15.40
CA THR A 212 5.88 8.03 -16.51
C THR A 212 5.43 8.65 -17.84
N SER A 213 6.39 9.06 -18.67
CA SER A 213 6.07 9.59 -20.01
C SER A 213 5.60 8.46 -20.94
N PRO A 214 4.84 8.78 -22.01
CA PRO A 214 4.48 7.78 -23.02
C PRO A 214 5.70 7.05 -23.61
N GLU A 215 6.81 7.75 -23.80
CA GLU A 215 8.07 7.17 -24.29
C GLU A 215 8.65 6.17 -23.29
N GLN A 216 8.71 6.53 -22.01
CA GLN A 216 9.17 5.62 -20.94
C GLN A 216 8.27 4.39 -20.82
N LEU A 217 6.95 4.56 -20.99
CA LEU A 217 6.02 3.44 -20.96
C LEU A 217 6.32 2.43 -22.09
N GLU A 218 6.59 2.90 -23.30
CA GLU A 218 6.94 2.02 -24.43
C GLU A 218 8.28 1.32 -24.23
N GLU A 219 9.22 1.90 -23.46
CA GLU A 219 10.48 1.25 -23.07
C GLU A 219 10.28 0.13 -22.04
N ILE A 220 9.51 0.36 -20.97
CA ILE A 220 9.32 -0.63 -19.89
C ILE A 220 8.38 -1.78 -20.28
N LYS A 221 7.43 -1.50 -21.18
CA LYS A 221 6.36 -2.42 -21.57
C LYS A 221 6.85 -3.77 -22.11
N PRO A 222 7.78 -3.87 -23.08
CA PRO A 222 8.28 -5.17 -23.55
C PRO A 222 9.04 -5.94 -22.45
N ILE A 223 9.75 -5.23 -21.57
CA ILE A 223 10.53 -5.83 -20.49
C ILE A 223 9.61 -6.50 -19.47
N ILE A 224 8.63 -5.76 -18.94
CA ILE A 224 7.65 -6.29 -17.98
C ILE A 224 6.80 -7.38 -18.62
N SER A 225 6.35 -7.19 -19.86
CA SER A 225 5.52 -8.17 -20.57
C SER A 225 6.21 -9.54 -20.73
N SER A 226 7.53 -9.55 -20.92
CA SER A 226 8.32 -10.79 -20.99
C SER A 226 8.44 -11.54 -19.66
N GLN A 227 8.14 -10.88 -18.54
CA GLN A 227 8.31 -11.39 -17.17
C GLN A 227 6.99 -11.59 -16.41
N LEU A 228 5.83 -11.44 -17.06
CA LEU A 228 4.52 -11.52 -16.37
C LEU A 228 4.31 -12.82 -15.59
N GLN A 229 4.93 -13.93 -16.01
CA GLN A 229 4.81 -15.24 -15.34
C GLN A 229 5.85 -15.46 -14.23
N LEU A 230 6.69 -14.47 -13.94
CA LEU A 230 7.68 -14.52 -12.87
C LEU A 230 6.97 -14.66 -11.53
N THR A 231 7.52 -15.48 -10.63
CA THR A 231 7.01 -15.70 -9.28
C THR A 231 8.13 -15.46 -8.27
N GLY A 232 7.76 -15.23 -7.00
CA GLY A 232 8.71 -14.91 -5.94
C GLY A 232 8.96 -13.41 -5.80
N MET A 233 8.72 -12.86 -4.61
CA MET A 233 8.82 -11.40 -4.40
C MET A 233 10.22 -10.85 -4.64
N ALA A 234 11.26 -11.63 -4.33
CA ALA A 234 12.62 -11.18 -4.50
C ALA A 234 12.98 -11.00 -5.97
N GLU A 235 12.41 -11.85 -6.83
CA GLU A 235 12.59 -11.85 -8.27
C GLU A 235 11.70 -10.81 -8.95
N MET A 236 10.48 -10.62 -8.44
CA MET A 236 9.50 -9.66 -8.99
C MET A 236 9.79 -8.20 -8.58
N ALA A 237 10.37 -7.97 -7.40
CA ALA A 237 10.56 -6.63 -6.83
C ALA A 237 11.30 -5.65 -7.76
N PRO A 238 12.38 -6.01 -8.47
CA PRO A 238 13.05 -5.11 -9.39
C PRO A 238 12.15 -4.66 -10.56
N TYR A 239 11.28 -5.54 -11.06
CA TYR A 239 10.33 -5.20 -12.13
C TYR A 239 9.13 -4.38 -11.62
N LEU A 240 8.71 -4.62 -10.39
CA LEU A 240 7.57 -3.94 -9.78
C LEU A 240 7.95 -2.53 -9.31
N TYR A 241 9.01 -2.43 -8.51
CA TYR A 241 9.42 -1.22 -7.80
C TYR A 241 10.54 -0.44 -8.46
N GLY A 242 11.32 -1.06 -9.35
CA GLY A 242 12.45 -0.43 -10.02
C GLY A 242 13.80 -0.60 -9.31
N ASP A 243 14.85 -0.19 -10.00
CA ASP A 243 16.24 -0.45 -9.64
C ASP A 243 16.67 0.24 -8.34
N GLU A 244 16.20 1.45 -8.06
CA GLU A 244 16.55 2.18 -6.82
C GLU A 244 16.11 1.40 -5.56
N ILE A 245 14.93 0.76 -5.62
CA ILE A 245 14.42 -0.07 -4.53
C ILE A 245 15.17 -1.40 -4.46
N ALA A 246 15.48 -2.00 -5.61
CA ALA A 246 16.28 -3.21 -5.68
C ALA A 246 17.64 -3.00 -5.01
N GLU A 247 18.33 -1.89 -5.29
CA GLU A 247 19.62 -1.54 -4.67
C GLU A 247 19.51 -1.35 -3.16
N ILE A 248 18.49 -0.63 -2.67
CA ILE A 248 18.24 -0.46 -1.23
C ILE A 248 18.04 -1.81 -0.52
N GLN A 249 17.42 -2.77 -1.21
CA GLN A 249 17.14 -4.11 -0.69
C GLN A 249 18.29 -5.10 -0.94
N GLY A 250 19.38 -4.69 -1.58
CA GLY A 250 20.52 -5.55 -1.93
C GLY A 250 20.21 -6.58 -3.02
N GLN A 251 19.21 -6.31 -3.86
CA GLN A 251 18.85 -7.09 -5.05
C GLN A 251 19.59 -6.60 -6.29
N ILE A 252 19.48 -7.35 -7.39
CA ILE A 252 20.13 -7.03 -8.67
C ILE A 252 19.20 -6.12 -9.49
N PRO A 253 19.64 -4.92 -9.88
CA PRO A 253 18.93 -4.05 -10.82
C PRO A 253 18.65 -4.73 -12.16
N VAL A 254 17.52 -4.43 -12.78
CA VAL A 254 17.06 -5.03 -14.06
C VAL A 254 16.85 -3.98 -15.16
N GLY A 255 17.29 -2.75 -14.94
CA GLY A 255 17.14 -1.63 -15.87
C GLY A 255 15.76 -0.99 -15.82
N MET A 256 15.04 -1.13 -14.70
CA MET A 256 13.69 -0.59 -14.54
C MET A 256 13.67 0.72 -13.76
N PRO A 257 12.97 1.76 -14.25
CA PRO A 257 12.79 2.99 -13.48
C PRO A 257 11.92 2.73 -12.25
N TYR A 258 12.01 3.63 -11.27
CA TYR A 258 11.15 3.62 -10.10
C TYR A 258 9.67 3.40 -10.45
N ALA A 259 9.04 2.45 -9.76
CA ALA A 259 7.63 2.08 -9.89
C ALA A 259 7.17 1.72 -11.32
N ALA A 260 8.06 1.15 -12.14
CA ALA A 260 7.76 0.71 -13.50
C ALA A 260 6.54 -0.24 -13.57
N GLY A 261 6.43 -1.20 -12.65
CA GLY A 261 5.29 -2.13 -12.60
C GLY A 261 3.95 -1.45 -12.31
N TYR A 262 3.96 -0.39 -11.48
CA TYR A 262 2.76 0.38 -11.18
C TYR A 262 2.29 1.16 -12.40
N ALA A 263 3.21 1.81 -13.11
CA ALA A 263 2.91 2.53 -14.34
C ALA A 263 2.37 1.57 -15.43
N TYR A 264 3.05 0.45 -15.65
CA TYR A 264 2.60 -0.59 -16.57
C TYR A 264 1.19 -1.08 -16.22
N GLY A 265 0.98 -1.42 -14.94
CA GLY A 265 -0.29 -1.91 -14.41
C GLY A 265 -1.43 -0.94 -14.66
N TYR A 266 -1.26 0.33 -14.30
CA TYR A 266 -2.27 1.36 -14.52
C TYR A 266 -2.65 1.46 -16.00
N HIS A 267 -1.68 1.58 -16.90
CA HIS A 267 -1.97 1.71 -18.34
C HIS A 267 -2.61 0.45 -18.94
N LEU A 268 -2.24 -0.75 -18.46
CA LEU A 268 -2.89 -2.00 -18.83
C LEU A 268 -4.36 -2.01 -18.41
N ILE A 269 -4.67 -1.56 -17.18
CA ILE A 269 -6.05 -1.45 -16.70
C ILE A 269 -6.83 -0.37 -17.46
N GLN A 270 -6.24 0.78 -17.76
CA GLN A 270 -6.90 1.79 -18.61
C GLN A 270 -7.25 1.22 -20.00
N ALA A 271 -6.35 0.42 -20.60
CA ALA A 271 -6.64 -0.27 -21.86
C ALA A 271 -7.78 -1.29 -21.72
N TYR A 272 -7.79 -2.08 -20.63
CA TYR A 272 -8.86 -3.03 -20.31
C TYR A 272 -10.22 -2.36 -20.18
N LEU A 273 -10.32 -1.31 -19.36
CA LEU A 273 -11.57 -0.57 -19.12
C LEU A 273 -12.10 0.05 -20.41
N LYS A 274 -11.22 0.68 -21.21
CA LYS A 274 -11.58 1.27 -22.51
C LYS A 274 -12.11 0.24 -23.49
N LYS A 275 -11.48 -0.94 -23.54
CA LYS A 275 -11.82 -2.00 -24.50
C LYS A 275 -13.10 -2.75 -24.15
N THR A 276 -13.33 -2.97 -22.86
CA THR A 276 -14.46 -3.77 -22.36
C THR A 276 -15.68 -2.95 -21.99
N GLY A 277 -15.50 -1.66 -21.65
CA GLY A 277 -16.55 -0.80 -21.11
C GLY A 277 -16.98 -1.15 -19.68
N LYS A 278 -16.29 -2.08 -19.01
CA LYS A 278 -16.54 -2.44 -17.61
C LYS A 278 -16.16 -1.28 -16.68
N SER A 279 -16.82 -1.21 -15.54
CA SER A 279 -16.44 -0.31 -14.44
C SER A 279 -15.16 -0.79 -13.74
N ILE A 280 -14.49 0.12 -13.01
CA ILE A 280 -13.36 -0.27 -12.17
C ILE A 280 -13.75 -1.24 -11.05
N ILE A 281 -14.99 -1.15 -10.57
CA ILE A 281 -15.55 -2.05 -9.55
C ILE A 281 -15.60 -3.49 -10.09
N GLU A 282 -16.16 -3.68 -11.29
CA GLU A 282 -16.19 -5.00 -11.96
C GLU A 282 -14.79 -5.50 -12.31
N ALA A 283 -13.90 -4.61 -12.76
CA ALA A 283 -12.52 -4.97 -13.11
C ALA A 283 -11.74 -5.46 -11.88
N THR A 284 -11.94 -4.86 -10.71
CA THR A 284 -11.22 -5.19 -9.47
C THR A 284 -11.41 -6.66 -9.07
N VAL A 285 -12.61 -7.21 -9.25
CA VAL A 285 -12.89 -8.61 -8.90
C VAL A 285 -12.62 -9.58 -10.05
N THR A 286 -12.30 -9.08 -11.25
CA THR A 286 -12.06 -9.92 -12.43
C THR A 286 -10.73 -10.68 -12.30
N PRO A 287 -10.65 -11.97 -12.66
CA PRO A 287 -9.40 -12.72 -12.71
C PRO A 287 -8.31 -12.06 -13.55
N THR A 288 -7.06 -12.14 -13.08
CA THR A 288 -5.88 -11.59 -13.78
C THR A 288 -5.80 -12.13 -15.21
N GLU A 289 -6.03 -13.43 -15.40
CA GLU A 289 -6.01 -14.10 -16.69
C GLU A 289 -7.03 -13.51 -17.68
N GLU A 290 -8.24 -13.19 -17.23
CA GLU A 290 -9.27 -12.57 -18.06
C GLU A 290 -8.91 -11.14 -18.47
N ILE A 291 -8.30 -10.38 -17.56
CA ILE A 291 -7.80 -9.03 -17.85
C ILE A 291 -6.71 -9.11 -18.92
N LEU A 292 -5.74 -10.02 -18.76
CA LEU A 292 -4.66 -10.22 -19.73
C LEU A 292 -5.17 -10.72 -21.08
N GLU A 293 -6.11 -11.67 -21.10
CA GLU A 293 -6.72 -12.17 -22.33
C GLU A 293 -7.40 -11.03 -23.12
N ALA A 294 -8.16 -10.19 -22.42
CA ALA A 294 -8.81 -9.03 -23.03
C ALA A 294 -7.80 -7.97 -23.52
N THR A 295 -6.58 -7.93 -22.99
CA THR A 295 -5.56 -6.90 -23.28
C THR A 295 -4.34 -7.43 -24.03
N LYS A 296 -4.46 -8.51 -24.80
CA LYS A 296 -3.35 -9.06 -25.59
C LYS A 296 -2.67 -8.03 -26.50
N ASP A 297 -3.43 -7.10 -27.08
CA ASP A 297 -2.93 -5.98 -27.90
C ASP A 297 -2.10 -4.97 -27.11
N PHE A 298 -2.20 -4.98 -25.79
CA PHE A 298 -1.30 -4.24 -24.92
C PHE A 298 0.01 -5.02 -24.72
N TRP A 299 -0.01 -6.25 -24.24
CA TRP A 299 1.22 -6.90 -23.73
C TRP A 299 1.87 -7.95 -24.64
N LYS A 300 1.24 -8.36 -25.76
CA LYS A 300 1.83 -9.26 -26.78
C LYS A 300 2.23 -8.50 -28.03
#